data_AF-A0A1H9RP69-F1
#
_entry.id   AF-A0A1H9RP69-F1
#
_cell.length_a   1.000
_cell.length_b   1.000
_cell.length_c   1.000
_cell.angle_alpha   90.00
_cell.angle_beta   90.00
_cell.angle_gamma   90.00
#
_symmetry.space_group_name_H-M   'P 1'
#
loop_
_entity.id
_entity.type
_entity.pdbx_description
1 polymer ?
#
loop_
_entity_poly.entity_id
_entity_poly.type
_entity_poly.pdbx_seq_one_letter_code
_entity_poly.pdbx_strand_id
1 'polypeptide(L)'
;MDEKEVIELLRHYRHDHLNDLQLVMGYLQLGKQDKAEAKINDIIEKANNERQLDRLQIPKTMLWIYTKNWFSENMSLEYRMDIDDQSAMLSDELLKQQLERIFAELSAYQKEFQHYQTMLVFHTDQQMELTVEGEWTDLEALINQLKSHNFLDAVQVKEDKQLQIIWTEYME
;
A
#
# COMPACT_ATOMS: atom_id res chain seq x y z
N MET A 1 -10.31 -15.37 -6.68
CA MET A 1 -10.46 -14.56 -7.90
C MET A 1 -10.79 -15.47 -9.06
N ASP A 2 -11.79 -15.12 -9.85
CA ASP A 2 -12.08 -15.78 -11.11
C ASP A 2 -11.23 -15.20 -12.27
N GLU A 3 -11.27 -15.84 -13.44
CA GLU A 3 -10.49 -15.42 -14.61
C GLU A 3 -10.88 -14.01 -15.11
N LYS A 4 -12.13 -13.58 -14.92
CA LYS A 4 -12.61 -12.27 -15.38
C LYS A 4 -12.02 -11.16 -14.51
N GLU A 5 -12.01 -11.37 -13.20
CA GLU A 5 -11.40 -10.44 -12.24
C GLU A 5 -9.90 -10.26 -12.53
N VAL A 6 -9.19 -11.34 -12.89
CA VAL A 6 -7.77 -11.25 -13.30
C VAL A 6 -7.60 -10.42 -14.59
N ILE A 7 -8.45 -10.62 -15.59
CA ILE A 7 -8.39 -9.85 -16.84
C ILE A 7 -8.68 -8.36 -16.61
N GLU A 8 -9.62 -8.06 -15.73
CA GLU A 8 -9.96 -6.69 -15.33
C GLU A 8 -8.78 -6.03 -14.61
N LEU A 9 -8.15 -6.74 -13.67
CA LEU A 9 -6.92 -6.32 -12.99
C LEU A 9 -5.82 -5.92 -13.99
N LEU A 10 -5.54 -6.81 -14.96
CA LEU A 10 -4.54 -6.56 -15.99
C LEU A 10 -4.89 -5.38 -16.91
N ARG A 11 -6.19 -5.11 -17.12
CA ARG A 11 -6.65 -3.96 -17.89
C ARG A 11 -6.34 -2.65 -17.17
N HIS A 12 -6.61 -2.58 -15.87
CA HIS A 12 -6.29 -1.41 -15.06
C HIS A 12 -4.78 -1.18 -14.99
N TYR A 13 -4.01 -2.23 -14.70
CA TYR A 13 -2.55 -2.17 -14.71
C TYR A 13 -2.00 -1.57 -16.02
N ARG A 14 -2.46 -2.08 -17.18
CA ARG A 14 -2.07 -1.55 -18.49
C ARG A 14 -2.50 -0.10 -18.71
N HIS A 15 -3.68 0.30 -18.23
CA HIS A 15 -4.15 1.67 -18.34
C HIS A 15 -3.24 2.65 -17.58
N ASP A 16 -2.82 2.30 -16.37
CA ASP A 16 -1.96 3.14 -15.55
C ASP A 16 -0.58 3.33 -16.20
N HIS A 17 0.00 2.25 -16.74
CA HIS A 17 1.26 2.32 -17.51
C HIS A 17 1.13 3.19 -18.75
N LEU A 18 -0.01 3.14 -19.46
CA LEU A 18 -0.23 4.01 -20.61
C LEU A 18 -0.35 5.48 -20.19
N ASN A 19 -1.00 5.78 -19.07
CA ASN A 19 -1.10 7.14 -18.55
C ASN A 19 0.26 7.71 -18.15
N ASP A 20 1.10 6.91 -17.51
CA ASP A 20 2.46 7.30 -17.16
C ASP A 20 3.28 7.67 -18.41
N LEU A 21 3.21 6.86 -19.46
CA LEU A 21 3.86 7.15 -20.74
C LEU A 21 3.26 8.37 -21.45
N GLN A 22 1.94 8.57 -21.37
CA GLN A 22 1.28 9.76 -21.92
C GLN A 22 1.73 11.04 -21.22
N LEU A 23 1.91 11.01 -19.89
CA LEU A 23 2.42 12.15 -19.12
C LEU A 23 3.86 12.49 -19.52
N VAL A 24 4.73 11.48 -19.65
CA VAL A 24 6.10 11.67 -20.15
C VAL A 24 6.07 12.33 -21.53
N MET A 25 5.29 11.78 -22.46
CA MET A 25 5.15 12.34 -23.81
C MET A 25 4.61 13.78 -23.79
N GLY A 26 3.60 14.06 -22.95
CA GLY A 26 3.04 15.39 -22.78
C GLY A 26 4.05 16.41 -22.27
N TYR A 27 4.89 16.05 -21.29
CA TYR A 27 5.97 16.91 -20.82
C TYR A 27 7.01 17.19 -21.90
N LEU A 28 7.41 16.18 -22.67
CA LEU A 28 8.36 16.34 -23.78
C LEU A 28 7.79 17.27 -24.87
N GLN A 29 6.52 17.10 -25.25
CA GLN A 29 5.85 17.97 -26.23
C GLN A 29 5.77 19.44 -25.78
N LEU A 30 5.71 19.69 -24.47
CA LEU A 30 5.72 21.03 -23.88
C LEU A 30 7.14 21.59 -23.66
N GLY A 31 8.20 20.87 -24.08
CA GLY A 31 9.59 21.26 -23.85
C GLY A 31 10.02 21.21 -22.38
N LYS A 32 9.27 20.51 -21.52
CA LYS A 32 9.54 20.39 -20.07
C LYS A 32 10.37 19.15 -19.78
N GLN A 33 11.62 19.14 -20.24
CA GLN A 33 12.51 17.98 -20.13
C GLN A 33 12.69 17.52 -18.66
N ASP A 34 12.96 18.45 -17.74
CA ASP A 34 13.15 18.13 -16.31
C ASP A 34 11.95 17.37 -15.72
N LYS A 35 10.73 17.72 -16.13
CA LYS A 35 9.51 17.04 -15.67
C LYS A 35 9.34 15.65 -16.27
N ALA A 36 9.74 15.48 -17.53
CA ALA A 36 9.75 14.17 -18.17
C ALA A 36 10.76 13.24 -17.49
N GLU A 37 11.96 13.74 -17.18
CA GLU A 37 13.00 12.99 -16.45
C GLU A 37 12.53 12.61 -15.04
N ALA A 38 11.96 13.55 -14.29
CA ALA A 38 11.36 13.25 -12.98
C ALA A 38 10.30 12.16 -13.08
N LYS A 39 9.38 12.26 -14.05
CA LYS A 39 8.33 11.26 -14.23
C LYS A 39 8.88 9.89 -14.63
N ILE A 40 9.96 9.82 -15.41
CA ILE A 40 10.64 8.56 -15.74
C ILE A 40 11.25 7.95 -14.47
N ASN A 41 11.87 8.75 -13.60
CA ASN A 41 12.42 8.26 -12.35
C ASN A 41 11.32 7.69 -11.44
N ASP A 42 10.16 8.36 -11.34
CA ASP A 42 9.01 7.84 -10.59
C ASP A 42 8.55 6.47 -11.11
N ILE A 43 8.50 6.29 -12.45
CA ILE A 43 8.14 5.01 -13.08
C ILE A 43 9.17 3.92 -12.74
N ILE A 44 10.46 4.26 -12.80
CA ILE A 44 11.55 3.33 -12.45
C ILE A 44 11.48 2.93 -10.98
N GLU A 45 11.24 3.89 -10.08
CA GLU A 45 11.10 3.63 -8.64
C GLU A 45 9.90 2.70 -8.37
N LYS A 46 8.74 2.97 -8.97
CA LYS A 46 7.56 2.11 -8.86
C LYS A 46 7.84 0.67 -9.33
N ALA A 47 8.49 0.51 -10.49
CA ALA A 47 8.85 -0.80 -11.01
C ALA A 47 9.87 -1.55 -10.14
N ASN A 48 10.81 -0.81 -9.52
CA ASN A 48 11.74 -1.39 -8.56
C ASN A 48 11.04 -1.84 -7.28
N ASN A 49 10.10 -1.04 -6.76
CA ASN A 49 9.30 -1.41 -5.58
C ASN A 49 8.46 -2.68 -5.86
N GLU A 50 7.78 -2.75 -7.01
CA GLU A 50 7.05 -3.96 -7.44
C GLU A 50 7.97 -5.19 -7.47
N ARG A 51 9.15 -5.05 -8.09
CA ARG A 51 10.15 -6.12 -8.14
C ARG A 51 10.67 -6.54 -6.77
N GLN A 52 10.80 -5.61 -5.83
CA GLN A 52 11.23 -5.95 -4.47
C GLN A 52 10.11 -6.66 -3.69
N LEU A 53 8.87 -6.23 -3.86
CA LEU A 53 7.70 -6.90 -3.27
C LEU A 53 7.58 -8.35 -3.77
N ASP A 54 7.85 -8.60 -5.05
CA ASP A 54 7.90 -9.94 -5.64
C ASP A 54 8.91 -10.87 -4.91
N ARG A 55 10.01 -10.33 -4.36
CA ARG A 55 11.04 -11.12 -3.65
C ARG A 55 10.57 -11.65 -2.30
N LEU A 56 9.55 -11.04 -1.70
CA LEU A 56 8.98 -11.51 -0.43
C LEU A 56 8.17 -12.81 -0.60
N GLN A 57 7.91 -13.24 -1.83
CA GLN A 57 7.16 -14.47 -2.13
C GLN A 57 5.76 -14.50 -1.49
N ILE A 58 5.07 -13.35 -1.50
CA ILE A 58 3.71 -13.15 -0.95
C ILE A 58 2.65 -12.90 -2.05
N PRO A 59 2.47 -13.81 -3.03
CA PRO A 59 1.62 -13.55 -4.19
C PRO A 59 0.15 -13.28 -3.86
N LYS A 60 -0.41 -13.88 -2.80
CA LYS A 60 -1.80 -13.61 -2.39
C LYS A 60 -1.95 -12.21 -1.82
N THR A 61 -0.98 -11.78 -1.01
CA THR A 61 -0.92 -10.43 -0.45
C THR A 61 -0.74 -9.41 -1.56
N MET A 62 0.20 -9.63 -2.49
CA MET A 62 0.38 -8.72 -3.63
C MET A 62 -0.90 -8.57 -4.44
N LEU A 63 -1.55 -9.68 -4.78
CA LEU A 63 -2.81 -9.66 -5.51
C LEU A 63 -3.91 -8.89 -4.76
N TRP A 64 -3.95 -9.01 -3.43
CA TRP A 64 -4.88 -8.27 -2.59
C TRP A 64 -4.57 -6.76 -2.58
N ILE A 65 -3.31 -6.35 -2.41
CA ILE A 65 -2.87 -4.94 -2.43
C ILE A 65 -3.28 -4.29 -3.76
N TYR A 66 -2.95 -4.97 -4.85
CA TYR A 66 -3.28 -4.57 -6.21
C TYR A 66 -4.78 -4.41 -6.43
N THR A 67 -5.56 -5.47 -6.19
CA THR A 67 -7.02 -5.44 -6.28
C THR A 67 -7.59 -4.29 -5.46
N LYS A 68 -7.14 -4.12 -4.21
CA LYS A 68 -7.62 -3.08 -3.32
C LYS A 68 -7.35 -1.67 -3.86
N ASN A 69 -6.15 -1.39 -4.38
CA ASN A 69 -5.84 -0.08 -4.94
C ASN A 69 -6.71 0.28 -6.15
N TRP A 70 -7.09 -0.70 -6.95
CA TRP A 70 -7.93 -0.46 -8.12
C TRP A 70 -9.41 -0.32 -7.80
N PHE A 71 -9.92 -1.04 -6.80
CA PHE A 71 -11.34 -0.98 -6.42
C PHE A 71 -11.65 -0.02 -5.26
N SER A 72 -10.64 0.53 -4.58
CA SER A 72 -10.84 1.53 -3.53
C SER A 72 -10.83 2.94 -4.10
N GLU A 73 -11.97 3.63 -4.02
CA GLU A 73 -12.09 5.02 -4.50
C GLU A 73 -11.39 6.03 -3.57
N ASN A 74 -11.36 5.72 -2.26
CA ASN A 74 -11.04 6.71 -1.22
C ASN A 74 -9.77 6.38 -0.42
N MET A 75 -9.10 5.25 -0.65
CA MET A 75 -7.93 4.85 0.13
C MET A 75 -6.87 4.19 -0.74
N SER A 76 -5.78 4.91 -0.98
CA SER A 76 -4.63 4.41 -1.75
C SER A 76 -3.61 3.74 -0.83
N LEU A 77 -3.05 2.62 -1.26
CA LEU A 77 -1.98 1.89 -0.58
C LEU A 77 -0.70 1.89 -1.41
N GLU A 78 0.27 2.65 -0.95
CA GLU A 78 1.65 2.59 -1.40
C GLU A 78 2.44 1.66 -0.49
N TYR A 79 3.53 1.11 -1.02
CA TYR A 79 4.41 0.25 -0.25
C TYR A 79 5.87 0.57 -0.53
N ARG A 80 6.72 0.34 0.47
CA ARG A 80 8.16 0.53 0.39
C ARG A 80 8.87 -0.59 1.15
N MET A 81 10.04 -0.95 0.66
CA MET A 81 10.95 -1.85 1.37
C MET A 81 12.04 -1.03 2.04
N ASP A 82 12.18 -1.17 3.35
CA ASP A 82 13.37 -0.77 4.09
C ASP A 82 14.17 -2.03 4.46
N ILE A 83 14.40 -2.87 3.44
CA ILE A 83 15.12 -4.14 3.58
C ILE A 83 16.31 -4.13 2.63
N ASP A 84 17.51 -4.23 3.20
CA ASP A 84 18.74 -4.41 2.45
C ASP A 84 18.89 -5.91 2.10
N ASP A 85 18.29 -6.30 0.97
CA ASP A 85 18.54 -7.55 0.22
C ASP A 85 18.30 -8.90 0.95
N GLN A 86 17.65 -8.91 2.12
CA GLN A 86 17.28 -10.16 2.79
C GLN A 86 15.86 -10.60 2.42
N SER A 87 15.72 -11.86 2.00
CA SER A 87 14.44 -12.53 1.82
C SER A 87 13.79 -12.76 3.19
N ALA A 88 13.12 -11.75 3.73
CA ALA A 88 12.20 -11.96 4.85
C ALA A 88 11.17 -13.01 4.42
N MET A 89 11.16 -14.17 5.09
CA MET A 89 10.15 -15.18 4.88
C MET A 89 8.90 -14.75 5.64
N LEU A 90 8.01 -14.05 4.94
CA LEU A 90 6.70 -13.67 5.46
C LEU A 90 5.69 -14.76 5.14
N SER A 91 4.71 -14.93 6.02
CA SER A 91 3.59 -15.83 5.77
C SER A 91 2.55 -15.13 4.91
N ASP A 92 2.54 -15.42 3.61
CA ASP A 92 1.66 -14.77 2.63
C ASP A 92 0.17 -14.76 3.06
N GLU A 93 -0.31 -15.88 3.60
CA GLU A 93 -1.70 -15.97 4.05
C GLU A 93 -1.96 -15.16 5.33
N LEU A 94 -1.01 -15.16 6.27
CA LEU A 94 -1.13 -14.42 7.51
C LEU A 94 -1.10 -12.91 7.25
N LEU A 95 -0.12 -12.44 6.47
CA LEU A 95 0.03 -11.04 6.11
C LEU A 95 -1.23 -10.50 5.44
N LYS A 96 -1.75 -11.24 4.45
CA LYS A 96 -3.00 -10.90 3.78
C LYS A 96 -4.15 -10.76 4.79
N GLN A 97 -4.31 -11.72 5.71
CA GLN A 97 -5.38 -11.68 6.70
C GLN A 97 -5.24 -10.51 7.68
N GLN A 98 -4.01 -10.19 8.11
CA GLN A 98 -3.73 -9.04 8.97
C GLN A 98 -4.09 -7.73 8.27
N LEU A 99 -3.65 -7.55 7.02
CA LEU A 99 -4.00 -6.38 6.22
C LEU A 99 -5.51 -6.27 5.98
N GLU A 100 -6.19 -7.38 5.65
CA GLU A 100 -7.65 -7.40 5.51
C GLU A 100 -8.37 -6.94 6.78
N ARG A 101 -7.93 -7.42 7.96
CA ARG A 101 -8.48 -7.00 9.25
C ARG A 101 -8.24 -5.54 9.52
N ILE A 102 -6.99 -5.06 9.38
CA ILE A 102 -6.64 -3.65 9.60
C ILE A 102 -7.51 -2.76 8.70
N PHE A 103 -7.57 -3.06 7.40
CA PHE A 103 -8.32 -2.22 6.47
C PHE A 103 -9.84 -2.32 6.62
N ALA A 104 -10.38 -3.42 7.15
CA ALA A 104 -11.79 -3.48 7.52
C ALA A 104 -12.09 -2.49 8.66
N GLU A 105 -11.22 -2.41 9.67
CA GLU A 105 -11.37 -1.42 10.74
C GLU A 105 -11.21 0.00 10.22
N LEU A 106 -10.18 0.28 9.41
CA LEU A 106 -9.99 1.61 8.82
C LEU A 106 -11.24 2.06 8.05
N SER A 107 -11.79 1.16 7.21
CA SER A 107 -12.98 1.46 6.39
C SER A 107 -14.22 1.80 7.22
N ALA A 108 -14.37 1.22 8.41
CA ALA A 108 -15.52 1.49 9.28
C ALA A 108 -15.55 2.91 9.86
N TYR A 109 -14.41 3.59 9.90
CA TYR A 109 -14.26 4.95 10.46
C TYR A 109 -13.90 6.01 9.41
N GLN A 110 -13.97 5.66 8.13
CA GLN A 110 -13.76 6.61 7.04
C GLN A 110 -14.86 7.68 7.01
N LYS A 111 -14.47 8.93 6.73
CA LYS A 111 -15.39 10.01 6.38
C LYS A 111 -15.73 9.90 4.90
N GLU A 112 -16.99 10.19 4.58
CA GLU A 112 -17.43 10.31 3.19
C GLU A 112 -16.65 11.42 2.48
N PHE A 113 -16.26 11.18 1.23
CA PHE A 113 -15.51 12.11 0.36
C PHE A 113 -14.09 12.49 0.83
N GLN A 114 -13.54 11.82 1.85
CA GLN A 114 -12.15 12.00 2.26
C GLN A 114 -11.24 10.99 1.55
N HIS A 115 -10.10 11.46 1.04
CA HIS A 115 -9.06 10.58 0.52
C HIS A 115 -8.05 10.24 1.63
N TYR A 116 -7.66 8.98 1.71
CA TYR A 116 -6.69 8.46 2.65
C TYR A 116 -5.46 7.95 1.90
N GLN A 117 -4.29 8.41 2.31
CA GLN A 117 -3.03 7.91 1.80
C GLN A 117 -2.45 6.93 2.81
N THR A 118 -2.23 5.70 2.38
CA THR A 118 -1.64 4.65 3.22
C THR A 118 -0.28 4.24 2.67
N MET A 119 0.71 4.14 3.55
CA MET A 119 2.06 3.67 3.22
C MET A 119 2.39 2.47 4.09
N LEU A 120 2.61 1.31 3.46
CA LEU A 120 3.08 0.09 4.09
C LEU A 120 4.59 -0.04 3.90
N VAL A 121 5.34 0.03 5.00
CA VAL A 121 6.79 -0.17 5.01
C VAL A 121 7.08 -1.56 5.57
N PHE A 122 7.88 -2.32 4.83
CA PHE A 122 8.43 -3.59 5.27
C PHE A 122 9.85 -3.36 5.81
N HIS A 123 10.09 -3.68 7.07
CA HIS A 123 11.38 -3.53 7.75
C HIS A 123 12.15 -4.86 7.80
N THR A 124 13.48 -4.79 8.00
CA THR A 124 14.39 -5.96 8.00
C THR A 124 14.07 -7.03 9.05
N ASP A 125 13.40 -6.68 10.13
CA ASP A 125 13.11 -7.51 11.30
C ASP A 125 11.73 -8.20 11.22
N GLN A 126 11.16 -8.33 10.01
CA GLN A 126 9.80 -8.83 9.79
C GLN A 126 8.73 -7.95 10.45
N GLN A 127 9.09 -6.70 10.77
CA GLN A 127 8.17 -5.69 11.21
C GLN A 127 7.55 -5.00 10.00
N MET A 128 6.26 -4.76 10.09
CA MET A 128 5.49 -3.98 9.15
C MET A 128 5.02 -2.71 9.84
N GLU A 129 5.14 -1.60 9.14
CA GLU A 129 4.62 -0.30 9.56
C GLU A 129 3.61 0.18 8.52
N LEU A 130 2.36 0.34 8.93
CA LEU A 130 1.33 1.00 8.12
C LEU A 130 1.10 2.40 8.68
N THR A 131 1.41 3.42 7.89
CA THR A 131 1.03 4.81 8.18
C THR A 131 -0.17 5.18 7.33
N VAL A 132 -1.18 5.79 7.96
CA VAL A 132 -2.38 6.28 7.29
C VAL A 132 -2.57 7.76 7.58
N GLU A 133 -2.58 8.55 6.51
CA GLU A 133 -2.89 9.97 6.55
C GLU A 133 -4.33 10.20 6.12
N GLY A 134 -5.10 10.86 6.97
CA GLY A 134 -6.49 11.23 6.71
C GLY A 134 -7.25 11.59 7.98
N GLU A 135 -8.49 12.04 7.81
CA GLU A 135 -9.35 12.41 8.94
C GLU A 135 -10.41 11.34 9.21
N TRP A 136 -10.57 10.93 10.46
CA TRP A 136 -11.47 9.85 10.86
C TRP A 136 -12.78 10.38 11.46
N THR A 137 -13.87 9.62 11.35
CA THR A 137 -15.14 9.94 12.01
C THR A 137 -15.00 9.93 13.53
N ASP A 138 -14.33 8.90 14.05
CA ASP A 138 -13.96 8.75 15.46
C ASP A 138 -12.59 8.06 15.56
N LEU A 139 -11.53 8.86 15.73
CA LEU A 139 -10.16 8.36 15.82
C LEU A 139 -9.92 7.57 17.12
N GLU A 140 -10.55 7.96 18.22
CA GLU A 140 -10.32 7.27 19.50
C GLU A 140 -10.94 5.87 19.49
N ALA A 141 -12.16 5.75 18.98
CA ALA A 141 -12.82 4.46 18.79
C ALA A 141 -12.05 3.56 17.79
N LEU A 142 -11.57 4.13 16.68
CA LEU A 142 -10.73 3.40 15.72
C LEU A 142 -9.46 2.85 16.38
N ILE A 143 -8.74 3.67 17.16
CA ILE A 143 -7.52 3.24 17.86
C ILE A 143 -7.83 2.11 18.84
N ASN A 144 -8.93 2.22 19.61
CA ASN A 144 -9.33 1.19 20.56
C ASN A 144 -9.67 -0.12 19.86
N GLN A 145 -10.37 -0.05 18.73
CA GLN A 145 -10.72 -1.20 17.92
C GLN A 145 -9.48 -1.86 17.32
N LEU A 146 -8.54 -1.08 16.77
CA LEU A 146 -7.26 -1.60 16.28
C LEU A 146 -6.47 -2.28 17.40
N LYS A 147 -6.34 -1.65 18.57
CA LYS A 147 -5.64 -2.22 19.74
C LYS A 147 -6.27 -3.51 20.29
N SER A 148 -7.50 -3.84 19.91
CA SER A 148 -8.13 -5.11 20.29
C SER A 148 -7.56 -6.31 19.52
N HIS A 149 -6.90 -6.08 18.38
CA HIS A 149 -6.24 -7.11 17.59
C HIS A 149 -4.91 -7.51 18.24
N ASN A 150 -4.82 -8.78 18.65
CA ASN A 150 -3.68 -9.33 19.40
C ASN A 150 -2.36 -9.39 18.61
N PHE A 151 -2.42 -9.30 17.28
CA PHE A 151 -1.24 -9.35 16.42
C PHE A 151 -0.58 -7.98 16.23
N LEU A 152 -1.20 -6.89 16.69
CA LEU A 152 -0.61 -5.56 16.59
C LEU A 152 0.30 -5.28 17.78
N ASP A 153 1.53 -4.84 17.49
CA ASP A 153 2.50 -4.47 18.51
C ASP A 153 2.24 -3.06 19.04
N ALA A 154 1.90 -2.12 18.14
CA ALA A 154 1.61 -0.74 18.51
C ALA A 154 0.61 -0.07 17.57
N VAL A 155 -0.22 0.80 18.14
CA VAL A 155 -1.11 1.72 17.40
C VAL A 155 -0.97 3.09 18.04
N GLN A 156 -0.45 4.05 17.28
CA GLN A 156 -0.16 5.39 17.77
C GLN A 156 -0.51 6.46 16.74
N VAL A 157 -0.67 7.69 17.23
CA VAL A 157 -0.90 8.87 16.37
C VAL A 157 0.39 9.68 16.37
N LYS A 158 1.00 9.83 15.20
CA LYS A 158 2.17 10.69 14.99
C LYS A 158 1.73 12.16 14.91
N GLU A 159 2.71 13.06 14.85
CA GLU A 159 2.48 14.47 14.53
C GLU A 159 1.62 14.57 13.24
N ASP A 160 0.78 15.61 13.13
CA ASP A 160 -0.17 15.82 12.02
C ASP A 160 -1.33 14.80 11.88
N LYS A 161 -1.73 14.12 12.97
CA LYS A 161 -2.88 13.18 13.02
C LYS A 161 -2.71 11.93 12.13
N GLN A 162 -1.48 11.62 11.73
CA GLN A 162 -1.19 10.39 11.01
C GLN A 162 -1.33 9.19 11.95
N LEU A 163 -2.16 8.23 11.57
CA LEU A 163 -2.33 6.98 12.30
C LEU A 163 -1.22 6.01 11.89
N GLN A 164 -0.44 5.54 12.86
CA GLN A 164 0.62 4.57 12.64
C GLN A 164 0.27 3.25 13.35
N ILE A 165 0.39 2.16 12.60
CA ILE A 165 0.11 0.79 13.04
C ILE A 165 1.37 -0.03 12.80
N ILE A 166 1.85 -0.71 13.82
CA ILE A 166 3.08 -1.52 13.77
C ILE A 166 2.74 -2.93 14.23
N TRP A 167 3.23 -3.92 13.50
CA TRP A 167 3.15 -5.32 13.88
C TRP A 167 4.32 -6.11 13.31
N THR A 168 4.68 -7.20 13.98
CA THR A 168 5.80 -8.06 13.59
C THR A 168 5.26 -9.45 13.30
N GLU A 169 5.68 -10.03 12.19
CA GLU A 169 5.44 -11.45 11.93
C GLU A 169 6.47 -12.29 12.68
N TYR A 170 6.01 -13.02 13.71
CA TYR A 170 6.81 -14.05 14.37
C TYR A 170 6.56 -15.37 13.65
N MET A 171 7.59 -15.92 13.01
CA MET A 171 7.56 -17.31 12.56
C MET A 171 7.58 -18.22 13.80
N GLU A 172 6.49 -18.96 14.06
CA GLU A 172 6.50 -20.10 15.00
C GLU A 172 7.37 -21.25 14.49
#